data_AF-A0A4R4INJ6-F1
#
_entry.id   AF-A0A4R4INJ6-F1
#
_cell.length_a   1.000
_cell.length_b   1.000
_cell.length_c   1.000
_cell.angle_alpha   90.00
_cell.angle_beta   90.00
_cell.angle_gamma   90.00
#
_symmetry.space_group_name_H-M   'P 1'
#
loop_
_entity.id
_entity.type
_entity.pdbx_description
1 polymer ?
#
loop_
_entity_poly.entity_id
_entity_poly.type
_entity_poly.pdbx_seq_one_letter_code
_entity_poly.pdbx_strand_id
1 'polypeptide(L)'
;MKLIDRIEKYISRGTVFRLPATWPYEEQVDFMVFETQDDVRPYGLIVSSGYKAGLFLVKLPIESISDEGHGLNTEWVIKNWSKWIYPECDVKDVCLIERYTATAID
;
A
#
# COMPACT_ATOMS: atom_id res chain seq x y z
N MET A 1 -4.82 -4.43 -11.59
CA MET A 1 -3.58 -5.19 -11.86
C MET A 1 -3.14 -5.85 -10.56
N LYS A 2 -2.58 -7.06 -10.56
CA LYS A 2 -1.99 -7.65 -9.34
C LYS A 2 -0.67 -6.98 -9.02
N LEU A 3 -0.33 -6.86 -7.74
CA LEU A 3 0.95 -6.30 -7.31
C LEU A 3 2.14 -7.06 -7.91
N ILE A 4 2.06 -8.39 -7.92
CA ILE A 4 3.11 -9.27 -8.48
C ILE A 4 3.31 -9.14 -10.00
N ASP A 5 2.34 -8.56 -10.70
CA ASP A 5 2.39 -8.38 -12.16
C ASP A 5 2.87 -6.96 -12.54
N ARG A 6 3.16 -6.09 -11.55
CA ARG A 6 3.60 -4.72 -11.81
C ARG A 6 5.00 -4.73 -12.42
N ILE A 7 5.14 -4.08 -13.58
CA ILE A 7 6.42 -3.98 -14.31
C ILE A 7 7.24 -2.80 -13.78
N GLU A 8 6.58 -1.74 -13.35
CA GLU A 8 7.23 -0.57 -12.76
C GLU A 8 7.88 -0.93 -11.42
N LYS A 9 9.13 -0.52 -11.26
CA LYS A 9 9.93 -0.76 -10.05
C LYS A 9 9.65 0.22 -8.91
N TYR A 10 8.63 1.05 -9.06
CA TYR A 10 8.16 1.94 -8.00
C TYR A 10 6.64 1.96 -7.87
N ILE A 11 6.17 2.25 -6.65
CA ILE A 11 4.77 2.42 -6.28
C ILE A 11 4.62 3.81 -5.67
N SER A 12 3.94 4.71 -6.38
CA SER A 12 3.79 6.11 -6.01
C SER A 12 2.85 6.30 -4.81
N ARG A 13 2.98 7.45 -4.15
CA ARG A 13 1.95 7.93 -3.21
C ARG A 13 0.57 7.96 -3.88
N GLY A 14 -0.47 7.65 -3.12
CA GLY A 14 -1.84 7.57 -3.61
C GLY A 14 -2.21 6.24 -4.26
N THR A 15 -1.23 5.40 -4.61
CA THR A 15 -1.53 4.03 -5.04
C THR A 15 -2.11 3.23 -3.88
N VAL A 16 -3.12 2.43 -4.18
CA VAL A 16 -3.89 1.66 -3.19
C VAL A 16 -3.70 0.16 -3.45
N PHE A 17 -3.37 -0.55 -2.38
CA PHE A 17 -3.39 -2.00 -2.30
C PHE A 17 -4.77 -2.45 -1.84
N ARG A 18 -5.54 -3.10 -2.72
CA ARG A 18 -6.80 -3.76 -2.37
C ARG A 18 -6.55 -5.25 -2.18
N LEU A 19 -6.94 -5.79 -1.03
CA LEU A 19 -6.61 -7.16 -0.65
C LEU A 19 -7.76 -7.80 0.15
N PRO A 20 -7.89 -9.14 0.13
CA PRO A 20 -8.64 -9.86 1.13
C PRO A 20 -8.09 -9.56 2.53
N ALA A 21 -8.98 -9.36 3.49
CA ALA A 21 -8.61 -9.11 4.87
C ALA A 21 -9.44 -9.95 5.84
N THR A 22 -9.05 -9.89 7.10
CA THR A 22 -9.69 -10.62 8.19
C THR A 22 -9.98 -9.64 9.32
N TRP A 23 -10.74 -10.09 10.33
CA TRP A 23 -11.06 -9.27 11.50
C TRP A 23 -9.78 -8.62 12.07
N PRO A 24 -9.75 -7.29 12.33
CA PRO A 24 -10.90 -6.39 12.49
C PRO A 24 -11.33 -5.62 11.24
N TYR A 25 -10.84 -5.99 10.06
CA TYR A 25 -11.30 -5.43 8.78
C TYR A 25 -12.52 -6.19 8.24
N GLU A 26 -13.14 -5.63 7.21
CA GLU A 26 -14.10 -6.30 6.34
C GLU A 26 -13.42 -7.39 5.47
N GLU A 27 -14.19 -8.09 4.63
CA GLU A 27 -13.66 -9.12 3.71
C GLU A 27 -12.59 -8.58 2.76
N GLN A 28 -12.64 -7.28 2.46
CA GLN A 28 -11.61 -6.57 1.72
C GLN A 28 -11.26 -5.26 2.40
N VAL A 29 -10.01 -4.87 2.28
CA VAL A 29 -9.52 -3.57 2.77
C VAL A 29 -8.62 -2.93 1.72
N ASP A 30 -8.60 -1.60 1.74
CA ASP A 30 -7.69 -0.78 0.96
C ASP A 30 -6.62 -0.17 1.87
N PHE A 31 -5.36 -0.38 1.50
CA PHE A 31 -4.21 0.30 2.09
C PHE A 31 -3.61 1.27 1.07
N MET A 32 -3.56 2.56 1.38
CA MET A 32 -3.04 3.59 0.49
C MET A 32 -1.61 3.98 0.86
N VAL A 33 -0.73 4.07 -0.14
CA VAL A 33 0.62 4.65 0.03
C VAL A 33 0.49 6.14 0.30
N PHE A 34 1.17 6.63 1.33
CA PHE A 34 1.20 8.05 1.63
C PHE A 34 2.60 8.51 2.04
N GLU A 35 2.85 9.82 1.90
CA GLU A 35 4.07 10.47 2.35
C GLU A 35 3.96 10.87 3.82
N THR A 36 4.93 10.44 4.63
CA THR A 36 4.88 10.58 6.09
C THR A 36 5.47 11.90 6.59
N GLN A 37 6.11 12.69 5.71
CA GLN A 37 6.93 13.86 6.03
C GLN A 37 8.11 13.55 6.97
N ASP A 38 8.54 12.29 7.03
CA ASP A 38 9.65 11.79 7.84
C ASP A 38 10.85 11.51 6.94
N ASP A 39 12.00 12.15 7.20
CA ASP A 39 13.20 11.99 6.39
C ASP A 39 13.77 10.56 6.42
N VAL A 40 13.53 9.81 7.50
CA VAL A 40 14.05 8.44 7.67
C VAL A 40 13.07 7.41 7.11
N ARG A 41 11.77 7.71 7.15
CA ARG A 41 10.70 6.81 6.72
C ARG A 41 9.68 7.52 5.85
N PRO A 42 10.06 7.99 4.65
CA PRO A 42 9.28 8.95 3.86
C PRO A 42 7.95 8.38 3.35
N TYR A 43 7.81 7.07 3.27
CA TYR A 43 6.60 6.40 2.80
C TYR A 43 6.02 5.44 3.84
N GLY A 44 4.70 5.36 3.84
CA GLY A 44 3.95 4.44 4.68
C GLY A 44 2.64 4.03 4.04
N LEU A 45 1.89 3.24 4.79
CA LEU A 45 0.53 2.83 4.43
C LEU A 45 -0.45 3.37 5.46
N ILE A 46 -1.58 3.86 4.97
CA ILE A 46 -2.75 4.22 5.76
C ILE A 46 -3.92 3.33 5.32
N VAL A 47 -4.77 2.93 6.26
CA VAL A 47 -6.02 2.26 5.91
C VAL A 47 -6.96 3.30 5.30
N SER A 48 -7.44 3.06 4.09
CA SER A 48 -8.23 4.03 3.32
C SER A 48 -9.68 3.61 3.06
N SER A 49 -10.11 2.45 3.59
CA SER A 49 -11.48 1.97 3.50
C SER A 49 -11.98 1.37 4.81
N GLY A 50 -13.30 1.23 4.92
CA GLY A 50 -13.95 0.47 5.98
C GLY A 50 -13.87 1.10 7.37
N TYR A 51 -14.20 0.31 8.40
CA TYR A 51 -14.25 0.76 9.80
C TYR A 51 -12.93 1.27 10.36
N LYS A 52 -11.81 0.86 9.76
CA LYS A 52 -10.45 1.25 10.16
C LYS A 52 -9.89 2.40 9.31
N ALA A 53 -10.67 2.96 8.40
CA ALA A 53 -10.25 4.08 7.56
C ALA A 53 -9.70 5.25 8.38
N GLY A 54 -8.60 5.83 7.92
CA GLY A 54 -7.89 6.92 8.58
C GLY A 54 -6.89 6.45 9.64
N LEU A 55 -6.85 5.16 9.98
CA LEU A 55 -5.81 4.62 10.86
C LEU A 55 -4.51 4.40 10.12
N PHE A 56 -3.42 4.77 10.80
CA PHE A 56 -2.07 4.51 10.36
C PHE A 56 -1.76 3.00 10.38
N LEU A 57 -1.28 2.44 9.27
CA LEU A 57 -0.91 1.03 9.20
C LEU A 57 0.57 0.83 9.54
N VAL A 58 1.48 1.40 8.75
CA VAL A 58 2.94 1.21 8.91
C VAL A 58 3.77 2.30 8.25
N LYS A 59 4.92 2.66 8.85
CA LYS A 59 5.95 3.53 8.24
C LYS A 59 7.05 2.58 7.77
N LEU A 60 7.27 2.53 6.47
CA LEU A 60 8.23 1.59 5.91
C LEU A 60 9.66 2.13 6.06
N PRO A 61 10.65 1.24 6.21
CA PRO A 61 12.03 1.65 6.46
C PRO A 61 12.71 2.16 5.18
N ILE A 62 13.86 2.81 5.30
CA ILE A 62 14.54 3.49 4.18
C ILE A 62 14.83 2.54 3.00
N GLU A 63 15.11 1.26 3.28
CA GLU A 63 15.37 0.26 2.24
C GLU A 63 14.15 -0.07 1.37
N SER A 64 12.95 0.37 1.76
CA SER A 64 11.74 0.21 0.95
C SER A 64 11.60 1.26 -0.14
N ILE A 65 12.50 2.24 -0.22
CA ILE A 65 12.41 3.34 -1.19
C ILE A 65 12.93 2.86 -2.55
N SER A 66 12.28 3.28 -3.63
CA SER A 66 12.74 3.01 -4.98
C SER A 66 13.87 3.94 -5.40
N ASP A 67 14.90 3.38 -6.05
CA ASP A 67 15.96 4.16 -6.70
C ASP A 67 15.54 4.68 -8.10
N GLU A 68 14.41 4.19 -8.63
CA GLU A 68 13.96 4.47 -10.01
C GLU A 68 12.72 5.39 -10.08
N GLY A 69 12.26 5.93 -8.95
CA GLY A 69 11.11 6.83 -8.92
C GLY A 69 10.74 7.34 -7.51
N HIS A 70 9.72 8.18 -7.43
CA HIS A 70 9.20 8.69 -6.16
C HIS A 70 8.20 7.71 -5.55
N GLY A 71 8.65 6.85 -4.64
CA GLY A 71 7.77 5.92 -3.94
C GLY A 71 8.47 4.70 -3.36
N LEU A 72 7.66 3.67 -3.13
CA LEU A 72 8.14 2.38 -2.63
C LEU A 72 8.74 1.55 -3.76
N ASN A 73 9.80 0.81 -3.48
CA ASN A 73 10.38 -0.19 -4.37
C ASN A 73 9.43 -1.40 -4.48
N THR A 74 8.98 -1.71 -5.70
CA THR A 74 8.00 -2.78 -5.96
C THR A 74 8.49 -4.15 -5.49
N GLU A 75 9.73 -4.52 -5.82
CA GLU A 75 10.31 -5.82 -5.44
C GLU A 75 10.48 -5.93 -3.92
N TRP A 76 10.88 -4.83 -3.27
CA TRP A 76 10.98 -4.79 -1.82
C TRP A 76 9.62 -5.04 -1.18
N VAL A 77 8.56 -4.36 -1.63
CA VAL A 77 7.20 -4.56 -1.12
C VAL A 77 6.78 -6.01 -1.29
N ILE A 78 7.02 -6.60 -2.46
CA ILE A 78 6.66 -8.00 -2.73
C ILE A 78 7.37 -8.96 -1.77
N LYS A 79 8.69 -8.80 -1.63
CA LYS A 79 9.54 -9.66 -0.79
C LYS A 79 9.24 -9.52 0.70
N ASN A 80 8.84 -8.34 1.13
CA ASN A 80 8.70 -7.98 2.54
C ASN A 80 7.24 -7.90 3.03
N TRP A 81 6.28 -8.20 2.15
CA TRP A 81 4.84 -8.04 2.38
C TRP A 81 4.37 -8.59 3.73
N SER A 82 4.57 -9.88 3.98
CA SER A 82 4.11 -10.55 5.20
C SER A 82 4.81 -10.02 6.46
N LYS A 83 6.07 -9.58 6.34
CA LYS A 83 6.85 -9.07 7.47
C LYS A 83 6.42 -7.66 7.90
N TRP A 84 6.11 -6.81 6.94
CA TRP A 84 5.96 -5.37 7.19
C TRP A 84 4.55 -4.83 6.98
N ILE A 85 3.75 -5.46 6.14
CA ILE A 85 2.48 -4.89 5.69
C ILE A 85 1.32 -5.70 6.26
N TYR A 86 1.13 -6.95 5.80
CA TYR A 86 -0.03 -7.73 6.20
C TYR A 86 0.19 -9.24 6.02
N PRO A 87 0.54 -9.99 7.08
CA PRO A 87 0.83 -11.42 7.00
C PRO A 87 -0.39 -12.30 6.68
N GLU A 88 -1.60 -11.84 6.95
CA GLU A 88 -2.84 -12.61 6.76
C GLU A 88 -3.29 -12.71 5.28
N CYS A 89 -2.64 -12.00 4.36
CA CYS A 89 -2.90 -12.06 2.92
C CYS A 89 -1.63 -12.43 2.15
N ASP A 90 -1.75 -13.39 1.21
CA ASP A 90 -0.68 -13.65 0.23
C ASP A 90 -0.54 -12.42 -0.69
N VAL A 91 0.69 -12.00 -0.94
CA VAL A 91 0.99 -10.86 -1.82
C VAL A 91 0.45 -11.05 -3.25
N LYS A 92 0.27 -12.29 -3.69
CA LYS A 92 -0.35 -12.65 -4.98
C LYS A 92 -1.83 -12.27 -5.05
N ASP A 93 -2.48 -12.12 -3.91
CA ASP A 93 -3.89 -11.75 -3.84
C ASP A 93 -4.12 -10.23 -3.89
N VAL A 94 -3.05 -9.46 -3.73
CA VAL A 94 -3.09 -7.99 -3.67
C VAL A 94 -3.26 -7.40 -5.07
N CYS A 95 -4.27 -6.54 -5.20
CA CYS A 95 -4.55 -5.74 -6.39
C CYS A 95 -4.08 -4.29 -6.18
N LEU A 96 -3.63 -3.65 -7.25
CA LEU A 96 -3.27 -2.24 -7.30
C LEU A 96 -4.37 -1.42 -7.97
N ILE A 97 -4.67 -0.28 -7.35
CA ILE A 97 -5.47 0.83 -7.90
C ILE A 97 -4.57 2.06 -7.88
N GLU A 98 -4.32 2.66 -9.05
CA GLU A 98 -3.32 3.75 -9.18
C GLU A 98 -3.64 4.97 -8.31
N ARG A 99 -4.94 5.29 -8.17
CA ARG A 99 -5.47 6.34 -7.29
C ARG A 99 -6.98 6.19 -7.18
N TYR A 100 -7.56 6.72 -6.11
CA TYR A 100 -8.99 7.00 -6.12
C TYR A 100 -9.30 8.20 -7.01
N THR A 101 -10.37 8.08 -7.79
CA THR A 101 -10.91 9.19 -8.57
C THR A 101 -12.04 9.81 -7.76
N ALA A 102 -11.87 11.06 -7.34
CA ALA A 102 -12.96 11.83 -6.76
C ALA A 102 -13.98 12.13 -7.86
N THR A 103 -15.22 11.72 -7.64
CA THR A 103 -16.37 12.09 -8.47
C THR A 103 -17.18 13.17 -7.77
N ALA A 104 -17.92 13.97 -8.53
CA ALA A 104 -18.85 14.91 -7.94
C ALA A 104 -19.85 14.16 -7.04
N ILE A 105 -20.21 14.79 -5.92
CA ILE A 105 -21.31 14.35 -5.07
C ILE A 105 -22.51 15.21 -5.48
N ASP A 106 -23.58 14.56 -5.91
CA ASP A 106 -24.86 15.22 -6.21
C ASP A 106 -25.55 15.75 -4.94
#